data_AF-A0AA36JFU2-F1
#
_entry.id   AF-A0AA36JFU2-F1
#
_cell.length_a   1.000
_cell.length_b   1.000
_cell.length_c   1.000
_cell.angle_alpha   90.00
_cell.angle_beta   90.00
_cell.angle_gamma   90.00
#
_symmetry.space_group_name_H-M   'P 1'
#
loop_
_entity.id
_entity.type
_entity.pdbx_description
1 polymer ?
#
loop_
_entity_poly.entity_id
_entity_poly.type
_entity_poly.pdbx_seq_one_letter_code
_entity_poly.pdbx_strand_id
1 'polypeptide(L)'
;MELYTGELLFGTHENLEHLALMEKSLGRMPSKMLQQATGPARDKYLARDRYGEWRLNWPAGAQSPSSERHVRNQTTLEKMVPPQHAVFAEFVGRLLTPDKHARPSAKQALNHRFLRERNLPE
;
A
#
# COMPACT_ATOMS: atom_id res chain seq x y z
N MET A 1 2.42 10.02 5.40
CA MET A 1 0.96 10.08 5.65
C MET A 1 0.67 10.46 7.07
N GLU A 2 1.24 9.80 8.08
CA GLU A 2 0.99 10.16 9.49
C GLU A 2 1.30 11.62 9.81
N LEU A 3 2.40 12.19 9.31
CA LEU A 3 2.69 13.63 9.44
C LEU A 3 1.63 14.54 8.79
N TYR A 4 0.88 14.02 7.82
CA TYR A 4 -0.12 14.77 7.06
C TYR A 4 -1.53 14.61 7.65
N THR A 5 -1.90 13.38 8.06
CA THR A 5 -3.24 13.05 8.57
C THR A 5 -3.33 13.06 10.09
N GLY A 6 -2.21 12.94 10.80
CA GLY A 6 -2.16 12.72 12.25
C GLY A 6 -2.45 11.28 12.68
N GLU A 7 -2.66 10.37 11.73
CA GLU A 7 -3.06 8.98 11.99
C GLU A 7 -2.13 7.98 11.30
N LEU A 8 -1.98 6.80 11.91
CA LEU A 8 -1.24 5.68 11.33
C LEU A 8 -1.87 5.26 9.99
N LEU A 9 -1.04 5.15 8.95
CA LEU A 9 -1.50 4.71 7.63
C LEU A 9 -1.97 3.25 7.63
N PHE A 10 -1.28 2.40 8.40
CA PHE A 10 -1.56 0.98 8.54
C PHE A 10 -1.62 0.62 10.03
N GLY A 11 -2.78 0.81 10.65
CA GLY A 11 -2.99 0.53 12.08
C GLY A 11 -3.42 -0.92 12.32
N THR A 12 -2.47 -1.85 12.33
CA THR A 12 -2.75 -3.29 12.56
C THR A 12 -1.58 -4.02 13.20
N HIS A 13 -1.87 -5.16 13.83
CA HIS A 13 -0.90 -6.13 14.36
C HIS A 13 -0.93 -7.48 13.63
N GLU A 14 -1.75 -7.63 12.59
CA GLU A 14 -1.93 -8.87 11.84
C GLU A 14 -1.35 -8.72 10.42
N ASN A 15 -0.56 -9.70 10.00
CA ASN A 15 0.22 -9.61 8.76
C ASN A 15 -0.65 -9.61 7.50
N LEU A 16 -1.69 -10.44 7.43
CA LEU A 16 -2.55 -10.52 6.25
C LEU A 16 -3.43 -9.27 6.13
N GLU A 17 -3.99 -8.79 7.23
CA GLU A 17 -4.67 -7.50 7.32
C GLU A 17 -3.75 -6.38 6.85
N HIS A 18 -2.50 -6.34 7.32
CA HIS A 18 -1.53 -5.34 6.88
C HIS A 18 -1.29 -5.39 5.37
N LEU A 19 -1.06 -6.59 4.81
CA LEU A 19 -0.91 -6.76 3.36
C LEU A 19 -2.16 -6.31 2.59
N ALA A 20 -3.36 -6.60 3.12
CA ALA A 20 -4.60 -6.20 2.50
C ALA A 20 -4.83 -4.67 2.59
N LEU A 21 -4.45 -4.02 3.70
CA LEU A 21 -4.42 -2.55 3.81
C LEU A 21 -3.46 -1.92 2.80
N MET A 22 -2.26 -2.50 2.64
CA MET A 22 -1.31 -2.05 1.63
C MET A 22 -1.91 -2.16 0.22
N GLU A 23 -2.52 -3.30 -0.12
CA GLU A 23 -3.15 -3.50 -1.44
C GLU A 23 -4.30 -2.51 -1.67
N LYS A 24 -5.09 -2.21 -0.63
CA LYS A 24 -6.18 -1.23 -0.71
C LYS A 24 -5.69 0.19 -0.93
N SER A 25 -4.60 0.59 -0.27
CA SER A 25 -4.07 1.95 -0.33
C SER A 25 -3.18 2.22 -1.54
N LEU A 26 -2.38 1.24 -1.95
CA LEU A 26 -1.34 1.36 -2.97
C LEU A 26 -1.71 0.71 -4.31
N GLY A 27 -2.79 -0.06 -4.34
CA GLY A 27 -3.15 -0.91 -5.47
C GLY A 27 -2.58 -2.32 -5.37
N ARG A 28 -2.89 -3.14 -6.38
CA ARG A 28 -2.58 -4.58 -6.40
C ARG A 28 -1.12 -4.88 -6.10
N MET A 29 -0.89 -5.87 -5.23
CA MET A 29 0.47 -6.35 -4.94
C MET A 29 1.13 -6.91 -6.20
N PRO A 30 2.43 -6.62 -6.45
CA PRO A 30 3.12 -7.09 -7.65
C PRO A 30 3.14 -8.62 -7.74
N SER A 31 2.62 -9.18 -8.84
CA SER A 31 2.53 -10.64 -9.03
C SER A 31 3.87 -11.35 -8.90
N LYS A 32 4.98 -10.71 -9.31
CA LYS A 32 6.33 -11.25 -9.15
C LYS A 32 6.69 -11.50 -7.68
N MET A 33 6.33 -10.58 -6.79
CA MET A 33 6.57 -10.74 -5.34
C MET A 33 5.73 -11.88 -4.78
N LEU A 34 4.46 -11.98 -5.18
CA LEU A 34 3.57 -13.05 -4.73
C LEU A 34 4.07 -14.44 -5.20
N GLN A 35 4.59 -14.52 -6.43
CA GLN A 35 5.18 -15.75 -6.97
C GLN A 35 6.48 -16.15 -6.26
N GLN A 36 7.27 -15.17 -5.81
CA GLN A 36 8.51 -15.40 -5.08
C GLN A 36 8.31 -15.75 -3.60
N ALA A 37 7.10 -15.57 -3.05
CA ALA A 37 6.79 -16.00 -1.71
C ALA A 37 6.91 -17.54 -1.60
N THR A 38 7.65 -18.02 -0.60
CA THR A 38 7.91 -19.45 -0.40
C THR A 38 7.58 -19.89 1.02
N GLY A 39 7.41 -21.19 1.20
CA GLY A 39 7.25 -21.80 2.53
C GLY A 39 5.94 -21.41 3.23
N PRO A 40 5.92 -21.45 4.58
CA PRO A 40 4.69 -21.29 5.36
C PRO A 40 3.96 -19.95 5.14
N ALA A 41 4.71 -18.89 4.80
CA ALA A 41 4.12 -17.58 4.54
C ALA A 41 3.26 -17.57 3.27
N ARG A 42 3.69 -18.28 2.22
CA ARG A 42 2.90 -18.42 0.98
C ARG A 42 1.58 -19.10 1.27
N ASP A 43 1.63 -20.24 1.92
CA ASP A 43 0.46 -21.10 2.12
C ASP A 43 -0.53 -20.47 3.13
N LYS A 44 -0.03 -19.61 4.04
CA LYS A 44 -0.87 -18.88 5.00
C LYS A 44 -1.52 -17.62 4.40
N TYR A 45 -0.80 -16.86 3.58
CA TYR A 45 -1.22 -15.51 3.18
C TYR A 45 -1.69 -15.40 1.73
N LEU A 46 -1.40 -16.38 0.88
CA LEU A 46 -1.71 -16.33 -0.54
C LEU A 46 -2.70 -17.41 -0.95
N ALA A 47 -3.50 -17.10 -1.96
CA ALA A 47 -4.41 -18.03 -2.62
C ALA A 47 -4.27 -17.89 -4.13
N ARG A 48 -4.74 -18.90 -4.88
CA ARG A 48 -4.87 -18.81 -6.33
C ARG A 48 -6.26 -18.29 -6.67
N ASP A 49 -6.34 -17.30 -7.55
CA ASP A 49 -7.63 -16.88 -8.11
C ASP A 49 -8.12 -17.86 -9.19
N ARG A 50 -9.29 -17.57 -9.77
CA ARG A 50 -9.93 -18.39 -10.82
C ARG A 50 -9.07 -18.58 -12.08
N TYR A 51 -8.08 -17.72 -12.29
CA TYR A 51 -7.15 -17.80 -13.42
C TYR A 51 -5.83 -18.48 -13.05
N GLY A 52 -5.72 -18.95 -11.81
CA GLY A 52 -4.49 -19.54 -11.31
C GLY A 52 -3.41 -18.50 -11.02
N GLU A 53 -3.72 -17.21 -10.86
CA GLU A 53 -2.73 -16.22 -10.41
C GLU A 53 -2.65 -16.18 -8.88
N TRP A 54 -1.45 -15.97 -8.33
CA TRP A 54 -1.31 -15.72 -6.89
C TRP A 54 -1.95 -14.38 -6.52
N ARG A 55 -2.77 -14.39 -5.48
CA ARG A 55 -3.40 -13.24 -4.83
C ARG A 55 -3.23 -13.34 -3.33
N LEU A 56 -3.40 -12.23 -2.62
CA LEU A 56 -3.61 -12.29 -1.18
C LEU A 56 -4.85 -13.14 -0.89
N ASN A 57 -4.78 -13.97 0.13
CA ASN A 57 -5.90 -14.77 0.62
C ASN A 57 -6.90 -13.88 1.39
N TRP A 58 -7.44 -12.86 0.73
CA TRP A 58 -8.33 -11.87 1.33
C TRP A 58 -9.62 -11.75 0.51
N PRO A 59 -10.81 -11.66 1.14
CA PRO A 59 -11.07 -11.63 2.59
C PRO A 59 -11.13 -13.00 3.27
N ALA A 60 -11.00 -14.11 2.54
CA ALA A 60 -11.20 -15.46 3.09
C ALA A 60 -10.25 -15.84 4.24
N GLY A 61 -9.04 -15.26 4.29
CA GLY A 61 -8.08 -15.42 5.38
C GLY A 61 -8.19 -14.39 6.51
N ALA A 62 -9.19 -13.49 6.48
CA ALA A 62 -9.38 -12.49 7.52
C ALA A 62 -9.57 -13.16 8.90
N GLN A 63 -8.92 -12.62 9.93
CA GLN A 63 -9.02 -13.19 11.28
C GLN A 63 -10.38 -12.94 11.95
N SER A 64 -11.08 -11.88 11.52
CA SER A 64 -12.38 -11.50 12.09
C SER A 64 -13.18 -10.62 11.12
N PRO A 65 -14.51 -10.50 11.30
CA PRO A 65 -15.31 -9.52 10.57
C PRO A 65 -14.91 -8.06 10.83
N SER A 66 -14.35 -7.77 12.02
CA SER A 66 -13.82 -6.43 12.33
C SER A 66 -12.59 -6.11 11.47
N SER A 67 -11.72 -7.10 11.25
CA SER A 67 -10.56 -6.98 10.38
C SER A 67 -10.98 -6.76 8.92
N GLU A 68 -11.98 -7.52 8.45
CA GLU A 68 -12.55 -7.31 7.11
C GLU A 68 -13.09 -5.89 6.95
N ARG A 69 -13.87 -5.41 7.92
CA ARG A 69 -14.43 -4.06 7.92
C ARG A 69 -13.34 -2.99 7.97
N HIS A 70 -12.26 -3.22 8.70
CA HIS A 70 -11.14 -2.29 8.80
C HIS A 70 -10.49 -2.08 7.43
N VAL A 71 -10.10 -3.16 6.74
CA VAL A 71 -9.55 -3.07 5.38
C VAL A 71 -10.56 -2.51 4.37
N ARG A 72 -11.84 -2.86 4.52
CA ARG A 72 -12.89 -2.32 3.64
C ARG A 72 -13.01 -0.80 3.74
N ASN A 73 -12.85 -0.25 4.94
CA ASN A 73 -12.94 1.18 5.21
C ASN A 73 -11.67 1.94 4.84
N GLN A 74 -10.55 1.24 4.61
CA GLN A 74 -9.32 1.85 4.14
C GLN A 74 -9.50 2.47 2.76
N THR A 75 -8.92 3.64 2.57
CA THR A 75 -8.99 4.42 1.32
C THR A 75 -7.67 4.38 0.56
N THR A 76 -7.72 4.80 -0.72
CA THR A 76 -6.51 4.97 -1.53
C THR A 76 -5.77 6.22 -1.09
N LEU A 77 -4.44 6.26 -1.30
CA LEU A 77 -3.63 7.45 -0.95
C LEU A 77 -4.17 8.75 -1.57
N GLU A 78 -4.64 8.67 -2.82
CA GLU A 78 -5.24 9.80 -3.54
C GLU A 78 -6.49 10.36 -2.86
N LYS A 79 -7.30 9.48 -2.22
CA LYS A 79 -8.53 9.88 -1.51
C LYS A 79 -8.26 10.34 -0.08
N MET A 80 -7.08 10.09 0.47
CA MET A 80 -6.67 10.55 1.79
C MET A 80 -6.27 12.03 1.80
N VAL A 81 -6.06 12.63 0.63
CA VAL A 81 -5.66 14.02 0.49
C VAL A 81 -6.67 14.79 -0.36
N PRO A 82 -6.83 16.10 -0.12
CA PRO A 82 -7.56 16.97 -1.03
C PRO A 82 -6.91 17.01 -2.43
N PRO A 83 -7.67 17.29 -3.51
CA PRO A 83 -7.15 17.30 -4.88
C PRO A 83 -5.92 18.20 -5.09
N GLN A 84 -5.83 19.33 -4.37
CA GLN A 84 -4.68 20.24 -4.44
C GLN A 84 -3.37 19.61 -3.97
N HIS A 85 -3.43 18.54 -3.16
CA HIS A 85 -2.27 17.82 -2.65
C HIS A 85 -2.07 16.46 -3.36
N ALA A 86 -2.69 16.23 -4.52
CA ALA A 86 -2.52 14.99 -5.29
C ALA A 86 -1.04 14.69 -5.60
N VAL A 87 -0.23 15.72 -5.81
CA VAL A 87 1.22 15.61 -6.03
C VAL A 87 1.96 15.01 -4.82
N PHE A 88 1.51 15.33 -3.61
CA PHE A 88 2.02 14.74 -2.38
C PHE A 88 1.62 13.27 -2.23
N ALA A 89 0.35 12.94 -2.49
CA ALA A 89 -0.11 11.54 -2.45
C ALA A 89 0.64 10.67 -3.47
N GLU A 90 0.87 11.18 -4.69
CA GLU A 90 1.70 10.50 -5.69
C GLU A 90 3.12 10.27 -5.19
N PHE A 91 3.74 11.30 -4.60
CA PHE A 91 5.10 11.20 -4.04
C PHE A 91 5.19 10.10 -2.99
N VAL A 92 4.26 10.11 -2.03
CA VAL A 92 4.19 9.10 -0.97
C VAL A 92 3.94 7.71 -1.56
N GLY A 93 3.06 7.60 -2.55
CA GLY A 93 2.81 6.33 -3.27
C GLY A 93 4.08 5.75 -3.88
N ARG A 94 4.92 6.59 -4.51
CA ARG A 94 6.22 6.16 -5.03
C ARG A 94 7.14 5.65 -3.92
N LEU A 95 7.22 6.34 -2.78
CA LEU A 95 8.03 5.89 -1.64
C LEU A 95 7.56 4.56 -1.05
N LEU A 96 6.24 4.33 -1.06
CA LEU A 96 5.60 3.13 -0.53
C LEU A 96 5.53 1.97 -1.53
N THR A 97 6.15 2.09 -2.71
CA THR A 97 6.18 1.02 -3.71
C THR A 97 6.57 -0.33 -3.06
N PRO A 98 5.72 -1.38 -3.16
CA PRO A 98 5.98 -2.65 -2.50
C PRO A 98 7.26 -3.33 -2.99
N ASP A 99 7.49 -3.32 -4.31
CA ASP A 99 8.71 -3.87 -4.90
C ASP A 99 9.91 -2.96 -4.58
N LYS A 100 10.83 -3.47 -3.77
CA LYS A 100 12.06 -2.76 -3.37
C LYS A 100 12.93 -2.34 -4.56
N HIS A 101 12.89 -3.07 -5.67
CA HIS A 101 13.70 -2.76 -6.85
C HIS A 101 13.06 -1.65 -7.71
N ALA A 102 11.74 -1.48 -7.62
CA ALA A 102 11.02 -0.39 -8.27
C ALA A 102 10.92 0.86 -7.37
N ARG A 103 11.11 0.71 -6.06
CA ARG A 103 11.08 1.82 -5.11
C ARG A 103 12.25 2.79 -5.36
N PRO A 104 12.00 4.11 -5.45
CA PRO A 104 13.06 5.07 -5.68
C PRO A 104 14.00 5.14 -4.46
N SER A 105 15.29 5.32 -4.74
CA SER A 105 16.26 5.75 -3.74
C SER A 105 15.95 7.17 -3.23
N ALA A 106 16.48 7.54 -2.07
CA ALA A 106 16.33 8.91 -1.55
C ALA A 106 16.80 9.98 -2.55
N LYS A 107 17.93 9.75 -3.24
CA LYS A 107 18.45 10.65 -4.29
C LYS A 107 17.50 10.80 -5.47
N GLN A 108 16.83 9.73 -5.88
CA GLN A 108 15.82 9.79 -6.94
C GLN A 108 14.54 10.49 -6.45
N ALA A 109 14.12 10.22 -5.21
CA ALA A 109 12.94 10.82 -4.60
C ALA A 109 13.05 12.35 -4.49
N LEU A 110 14.25 12.89 -4.22
CA LEU A 110 14.51 14.34 -4.22
C LEU A 110 14.18 15.02 -5.56
N ASN A 111 14.19 14.29 -6.67
CA ASN A 111 13.85 14.83 -7.99
C ASN A 111 12.35 14.84 -8.26
N HIS A 112 11.52 14.37 -7.34
CA HIS A 112 10.07 14.37 -7.51
C HIS A 112 9.50 15.78 -7.49
N ARG A 113 8.47 16.05 -8.32
CA ARG A 113 7.82 17.37 -8.44
C ARG A 113 7.39 17.95 -7.10
N PHE A 114 6.87 17.14 -6.19
CA PHE A 114 6.52 17.53 -4.81
C PHE A 114 7.63 18.29 -4.07
N LEU A 115 8.90 17.88 -4.24
CA LEU A 115 10.04 18.48 -3.56
C LEU A 115 10.77 19.54 -4.41
N ARG A 116 10.55 19.54 -5.73
CA ARG A 116 11.18 20.47 -6.67
C ARG A 116 10.37 21.73 -6.88
N GLU A 117 9.06 21.63 -6.87
CA GLU A 117 8.17 22.78 -6.89
C GLU A 117 8.32 23.47 -5.53
N ARG A 118 8.95 24.65 -5.51
CA ARG A 118 8.91 25.56 -4.37
C ARG A 118 7.45 26.00 -4.21
N ASN A 119 6.64 25.20 -3.52
CA ASN A 119 5.30 25.57 -3.09
C ASN A 119 5.40 26.49 -1.87
N LEU A 120 6.14 27.60 -2.02
CA LEU A 120 6.04 28.72 -1.10
C LEU A 120 4.86 29.57 -1.60
N PRO A 121 3.81 29.78 -0.79
CA PRO A 121 2.84 30.83 -1.10
C PRO A 121 3.58 32.18 -1.13
N GLU A 122 3.31 32.98 -2.16
CA GLU A 122 3.64 34.42 -2.15
C GLU A 122 2.85 35.15 -1.05
#